data_AF-A0A1H0R3E0-F1
#
_entry.id   AF-A0A1H0R3E0-F1
#
_cell.length_a   1.000
_cell.length_b   1.000
_cell.length_c   1.000
_cell.angle_alpha   90.00
_cell.angle_beta   90.00
_cell.angle_gamma   90.00
#
_symmetry.space_group_name_H-M   'P 1'
#
loop_
_entity.id
_entity.type
_entity.pdbx_description
1 polymer ?
#
loop_
_entity_poly.entity_id
_entity_poly.type
_entity_poly.pdbx_seq_one_letter_code
_entity_poly.pdbx_strand_id
1 'polypeptide(L)' 'MLRFGVLPALGFALTAWLWFSLSALALTVGLVWIGVGIVWLAVLTRGFRRRPPEVEFDDEAPAPERVVA' A
#
# COMPACT_ATOMS: atom_id res chain seq x y z
N MET A 1 28.13 22.31 -6.49
CA MET A 1 26.96 21.45 -6.74
C MET A 1 26.75 20.38 -5.65
N LEU A 2 27.79 19.78 -5.05
CA LEU A 2 27.66 18.79 -3.96
C LEU A 2 27.20 19.32 -2.58
N ARG A 3 27.05 20.64 -2.41
CA ARG A 3 26.72 21.26 -1.12
C ARG A 3 25.24 21.12 -0.73
N PHE A 4 24.37 20.78 -1.69
CA PHE A 4 22.93 20.63 -1.48
C PHE A 4 22.50 19.18 -1.19
N GLY A 5 23.43 18.21 -1.22
CA GLY A 5 23.13 16.80 -0.93
C GLY A 5 23.10 16.48 0.57
N VAL A 6 23.68 17.34 1.41
CA VAL A 6 23.80 17.10 2.85
C VAL A 6 22.44 17.15 3.53
N LEU A 7 21.59 18.09 3.13
CA LEU A 7 20.24 18.26 3.67
C LEU A 7 19.30 17.06 3.33
N PRO A 8 19.20 16.60 2.06
CA PRO A 8 18.42 15.40 1.75
C PRO A 8 19.05 14.12 2.30
N ALA A 9 20.38 14.01 2.37
CA ALA A 9 21.03 12.86 3.00
C ALA A 9 20.72 12.78 4.50
N LEU A 10 20.69 13.91 5.21
CA LEU A 10 20.33 13.98 6.62
C LEU A 10 18.86 13.62 6.83
N GLY A 11 17.95 14.12 5.98
CA GLY A 11 16.54 13.74 6.00
C GLY A 11 16.34 12.24 5.82
N PHE A 12 17.00 11.65 4.82
CA PHE A 12 16.98 10.21 4.58
C PHE A 12 17.54 9.41 5.78
N ALA A 13 18.66 9.87 6.35
CA ALA A 13 19.27 9.24 7.51
C ALA A 13 18.34 9.30 8.74
N LEU A 14 17.67 10.42 8.98
CA LEU A 14 16.68 10.57 10.05
C LEU A 14 15.46 9.67 9.83
N THR A 15 14.96 9.56 8.60
CA THR A 15 13.86 8.64 8.29
C THR A 15 14.27 7.19 8.51
N ALA A 16 15.45 6.78 8.03
CA ALA A 16 15.98 5.45 8.27
C ALA A 16 16.17 5.19 9.77
N TRP A 17 16.75 6.16 10.50
CA TRP A 17 16.95 6.07 11.94
C TRP A 17 15.63 5.95 12.70
N LEU A 18 14.60 6.72 12.35
CA LEU A 18 13.27 6.59 12.96
C LEU A 18 12.68 5.21 12.71
N TRP A 19 12.90 4.65 11.51
CA TRP A 19 12.46 3.31 11.16
C TRP A 19 13.15 2.24 12.01
N PHE A 20 14.47 2.37 12.23
CA PHE A 20 15.23 1.49 13.13
C PHE A 20 14.92 1.72 14.62
N SER A 21 14.56 2.95 15.00
CA SER A 21 14.12 3.29 16.34
C SER A 21 12.69 2.82 16.60
N LEU A 22 11.88 2.63 15.55
CA LEU A 22 10.67 1.83 15.61
C LEU A 22 11.09 0.40 15.89
N SER A 23 10.40 -0.27 16.82
CA SER A 23 10.77 -1.63 17.22
C SER A 23 10.92 -2.54 16.00
N ALA A 24 11.92 -3.44 16.02
CA ALA A 24 12.14 -4.43 14.94
C ALA A 24 10.86 -5.23 14.61
N LEU A 25 9.97 -5.37 15.60
CA LEU A 25 8.64 -5.96 15.44
C LEU A 25 7.77 -5.13 14.48
N ALA A 26 7.71 -3.81 14.62
CA ALA A 26 6.92 -2.95 13.74
C ALA A 26 7.42 -3.01 12.27
N LEU A 27 8.73 -3.04 12.07
CA LEU A 27 9.35 -3.24 10.74
C LEU A 27 8.99 -4.59 10.15
N THR A 28 9.12 -5.65 10.96
CA THR A 28 8.82 -7.03 10.54
C THR A 28 7.35 -7.17 10.15
N VAL A 29 6.43 -6.64 10.96
CA VAL A 29 4.99 -6.67 10.66
C VAL A 29 4.68 -5.91 9.37
N GLY A 30 5.26 -4.73 9.18
CA GLY A 30 5.08 -3.96 7.94
C GLY A 30 5.61 -4.69 6.71
N LEU A 31 6.81 -5.28 6.79
CA LEU A 31 7.42 -6.05 5.70
C LEU A 31 6.63 -7.33 5.38
N VAL A 32 6.18 -8.06 6.41
CA VAL A 32 5.34 -9.25 6.23
C VAL A 32 4.04 -8.86 5.54
N TRP A 33 3.40 -7.78 5.99
CA TRP A 33 2.16 -7.29 5.39
C TRP A 33 2.33 -6.91 3.91
N ILE A 34 3.37 -6.14 3.58
CA ILE A 34 3.70 -5.78 2.19
C ILE A 34 4.00 -7.03 1.37
N GLY A 35 4.76 -7.97 1.92
CA GLY A 35 5.06 -9.25 1.27
C GLY A 35 3.79 -10.04 0.95
N VAL A 36 2.86 -10.15 1.90
CA VAL A 36 1.55 -10.80 1.68
C VAL A 36 0.74 -10.05 0.62
N GLY A 37 0.69 -8.72 0.65
CA GLY A 37 0.00 -7.91 -0.36
C GLY A 37 0.56 -8.13 -1.77
N ILE A 38 1.89 -8.17 -1.91
CA ILE A 38 2.56 -8.46 -3.19
C ILE A 38 2.22 -9.88 -3.67
N VAL A 39 2.30 -10.88 -2.80
CA VAL A 39 1.96 -12.27 -3.15
C VAL A 39 0.50 -12.37 -3.56
N TRP A 40 -0.41 -11.74 -2.82
CA TRP A 40 -1.84 -11.69 -3.14
C TRP A 40 -2.09 -11.07 -4.51
N LEU A 41 -1.50 -9.90 -4.79
CA LEU A 41 -1.60 -9.24 -6.09
C LEU A 41 -0.97 -10.07 -7.20
N ALA A 42 0.18 -10.71 -6.95
CA ALA A 42 0.82 -11.58 -7.92
C ALA A 42 -0.05 -12.80 -8.24
N VAL A 43 -0.70 -13.41 -7.25
CA VAL A 43 -1.66 -14.51 -7.45
C VAL A 43 -2.87 -14.02 -8.25
N LEU A 44 -3.46 -12.89 -7.87
CA LEU A 44 -4.65 -12.33 -8.50
C LEU A 44 -4.38 -11.91 -9.96
N THR A 45 -3.25 -11.27 -10.22
CA THR A 45 -2.81 -10.86 -11.57
C THR A 45 -2.19 -12.01 -12.38
N ARG A 46 -2.04 -13.20 -11.77
CA ARG A 46 -1.36 -14.37 -12.36
C ARG A 46 0.07 -14.02 -12.82
N GLY A 47 0.78 -13.25 -11.99
CA GLY A 47 2.10 -12.70 -12.27
C GLY A 47 2.07 -11.59 -13.33
N PHE A 48 1.13 -10.65 -13.22
CA PHE A 48 0.92 -9.57 -14.21
C PHE A 48 0.59 -10.06 -15.62
N ARG A 49 0.13 -11.31 -15.76
CA ARG A 49 -0.18 -11.93 -17.05
C ARG A 49 -1.64 -11.72 -17.47
N ARG A 50 -2.52 -11.35 -16.54
CA ARG A 50 -3.91 -10.92 -16.82
C ARG A 50 -4.06 -9.44 -16.53
N ARG A 51 -4.86 -8.75 -17.37
CA ARG A 51 -5.27 -7.36 -17.11
C ARG A 51 -5.84 -7.30 -15.69
N PRO A 52 -5.47 -6.26 -14.90
CA PRO A 52 -5.96 -6.12 -13.54
C PRO A 52 -7.49 -6.26 -13.55
N PRO A 53 -8.09 -7.09 -12.69
CA PRO A 53 -9.54 -7.10 -12.54
C PRO A 53 -9.98 -5.68 -12.23
N GLU A 54 -10.81 -5.11 -13.10
CA GLU A 54 -11.47 -3.83 -12.84
C GLU A 54 -12.27 -4.03 -11.56
N VAL A 55 -12.01 -3.18 -10.56
CA VAL A 55 -12.82 -3.16 -9.35
C VAL A 55 -14.16 -2.58 -9.79
N GLU A 56 -15.12 -3.48 -10.05
CA GLU A 56 -16.51 -3.13 -10.22
C GLU A 56 -17.00 -2.74 -8.82
N PHE A 57 -17.06 -1.44 -8.57
CA PHE A 57 -17.74 -0.92 -7.40
C PHE A 57 -19.23 -1.17 -7.67
N ASP A 58 -19.81 -2.17 -6.99
CA ASP A 58 -21.27 -2.33 -6.94
C ASP A 58 -21.84 -1.11 -6.18
N ASP A 59 -22.01 0.00 -6.91
CA ASP A 59 -22.85 1.14 -6.53
C ASP A 59 -24.35 0.74 -6.64
N GLU A 60 -24.70 -0.46 -6.20
CA GLU A 60 -26.08 -0.88 -6.01
C GLU A 60 -26.45 -0.59 -4.55
N ALA A 61 -26.48 0.69 -4.20
CA ALA A 61 -27.37 1.11 -3.14
C ALA A 61 -28.78 0.78 -3.65
N PRO A 62 -29.50 -0.20 -3.05
CA PRO A 62 -30.81 -0.57 -3.54
C PRO A 62 -31.66 0.69 -3.56
N ALA A 63 -32.05 1.14 -4.76
CA ALA A 63 -32.95 2.27 -4.92
C ALA A 63 -34.14 2.00 -4.00
N PRO A 64 -34.42 2.84 -2.98
CA PRO A 64 -35.48 2.56 -2.04
C PRO A 64 -36.75 2.44 -2.87
N GLU A 65 -37.23 1.21 -2.96
CA GLU A 65 -38.52 0.86 -3.54
C GLU A 65 -39.52 1.74 -2.81
N ARG A 66 -39.90 2.85 -3.45
CA ARG A 66 -40.90 3.77 -2.93
C ARG A 66 -42.22 3.04 -3.05
N VAL A 67 -42.46 2.26 -1.99
CA VAL A 67 -43.71 1.97 -1.33
C VAL A 67 -44.85 2.77 -1.98
N VAL A 68 -45.62 2.03 -2.76
CA VAL A 68 -47.03 2.20 -3.07
C VAL A 68 -47.72 3.21 -2.14
N ALA A 69 -48.17 4.33 -2.69
CA ALA A 69 -49.22 5.19 -2.13
C ALA A 69 -49.94 5.93 -3.27
#